data_AF-A0A7C5N9G0-F1
#
_entry.id   AF-A0A7C5N9G0-F1
#
_cell.length_a   1.000
_cell.length_b   1.000
_cell.length_c   1.000
_cell.angle_alpha   90.00
_cell.angle_beta   90.00
_cell.angle_gamma   90.00
#
_symmetry.space_group_name_H-M   'P 1'
#
loop_
_entity.id
_entity.type
_entity.pdbx_description
1 polymer ?
#
loop_
_entity_poly.entity_id
_entity_poly.type
_entity_poly.pdbx_seq_one_letter_code
_entity_poly.pdbx_strand_id
1 'polypeptide(L)'
;EFVTPPFESFPEALRCLRGLHRYVHERLGEEILWATSMPCILAGEKSIPIARYGSSNLGRMKHVYRVGLGYRYGRVMQVIAGVHFNFSLHESFWPMYRDLLGGEELRAFRDAHYMGMVRNLQRYGWLIPYLFGASPAVCKSFFTDKEPDLLVFDDTTYYEPFATSLRMGDIGYQNRKEEGMGVKACYDSLHDYVHSLACATMTPCPVWEQIGVKVEGEYRQLNANQLQVENEYYSSVRPKEIPRGLETPSRALLERGIRYVELRSLDVNAYHPLGIDEDQVRFLHLFMLYCLLRNSSLIDAEERREIDRNLLWVAHQGRDPQLKLQRGGRAVLFREWARELLEAMEPLAELVAVQSGNPGYLETLREQRAKVDDAELTPSGRMLREMRERGEGFYEFAHRLSREQWRFFEREELDEGFRRELDRLAGESLERQQRLEAENEEPFDRFLERYFAGQVEGCRNDDSPAPASS
;
A
#
# COMPACT_ATOMS: atom_id res chain seq x y z
N GLU A 1 8.74 -10.16 0.30
CA GLU A 1 7.30 -9.91 0.11
C GLU A 1 6.60 -11.26 0.07
N PHE A 2 5.56 -11.44 0.88
CA PHE A 2 4.72 -12.64 0.87
C PHE A 2 3.38 -12.29 0.22
N VAL A 3 2.94 -13.15 -0.71
CA VAL A 3 1.70 -12.94 -1.45
C VAL A 3 0.89 -14.23 -1.38
N THR A 4 -0.31 -14.15 -0.82
CA THR A 4 -1.25 -15.28 -0.81
C THR A 4 -2.00 -15.34 -2.14
N PRO A 5 -2.45 -16.52 -2.60
CA PRO A 5 -3.53 -16.57 -3.58
C PRO A 5 -4.81 -15.94 -2.99
N PRO A 6 -5.82 -15.61 -3.82
CA PRO A 6 -7.13 -15.22 -3.32
C PRO A 6 -7.81 -16.42 -2.64
N PHE A 7 -8.49 -16.15 -1.52
CA PHE A 7 -9.28 -17.14 -0.77
C PHE A 7 -10.70 -16.59 -0.54
N GLU A 8 -11.65 -17.49 -0.36
CA GLU A 8 -13.04 -17.13 -0.02
C GLU A 8 -13.21 -16.79 1.47
N SER A 9 -12.26 -17.22 2.31
CA SER A 9 -12.27 -16.94 3.74
C SER A 9 -10.93 -16.38 4.24
N PHE A 10 -11.00 -15.39 5.14
CA PHE A 10 -9.79 -14.83 5.75
C PHE A 10 -9.02 -15.82 6.64
N PRO A 11 -9.63 -16.81 7.34
CA PRO A 11 -8.84 -17.79 8.09
C PRO A 11 -7.94 -18.65 7.18
N GLU A 12 -8.37 -18.96 5.95
CA GLU A 12 -7.55 -19.68 4.98
C GLU A 12 -6.41 -18.79 4.45
N ALA A 13 -6.70 -17.52 4.14
CA ALA A 13 -5.68 -16.56 3.74
C ALA A 13 -4.60 -16.38 4.81
N LEU A 14 -5.00 -16.22 6.08
CA LEU A 14 -4.06 -16.09 7.21
C LEU A 14 -3.29 -17.39 7.47
N ARG A 15 -3.91 -18.56 7.28
CA ARG A 15 -3.21 -19.85 7.38
C ARG A 15 -2.17 -20.02 6.28
N CYS A 16 -2.50 -19.63 5.04
CA CYS A 16 -1.55 -19.60 3.94
C CYS A 16 -0.39 -18.65 4.23
N LEU A 17 -0.68 -17.41 4.66
CA LEU A 17 0.33 -16.43 5.04
C LEU A 17 1.24 -16.94 6.16
N ARG A 18 0.66 -17.56 7.20
CA ARG A 18 1.43 -18.23 8.27
C ARG A 18 2.35 -19.30 7.70
N GLY A 19 1.85 -20.16 6.82
CA GLY A 19 2.66 -21.18 6.16
C GLY A 19 3.83 -20.60 5.34
N LEU A 20 3.60 -19.49 4.62
CA LEU A 20 4.66 -18.79 3.88
C LEU A 20 5.73 -18.23 4.82
N HIS A 21 5.34 -17.59 5.92
CA HIS A 21 6.28 -17.14 6.94
C HIS A 21 7.11 -18.29 7.51
N ARG A 22 6.46 -19.42 7.84
CA ARG A 22 7.14 -20.63 8.34
C ARG A 22 8.15 -21.18 7.34
N TYR A 23 7.73 -21.36 6.10
CA TYR A 23 8.58 -21.91 5.05
C TYR A 23 9.86 -21.10 4.83
N VAL A 24 9.73 -19.77 4.84
CA VAL A 24 10.88 -18.87 4.70
C VAL A 24 11.72 -18.82 5.96
N HIS A 25 11.10 -18.79 7.14
CA HIS A 25 11.81 -18.83 8.42
C HIS A 25 12.77 -20.03 8.53
N GLU A 26 12.39 -21.22 8.05
CA GLU A 26 13.27 -22.40 8.02
C GLU A 26 14.53 -22.23 7.13
N ARG A 27 14.58 -21.21 6.27
CA ARG A 27 15.59 -21.02 5.22
C ARG A 27 16.39 -19.70 5.35
N LEU A 28 16.08 -18.86 6.33
CA LEU A 28 16.76 -17.57 6.55
C LEU A 28 18.11 -17.69 7.28
N GLY A 29 18.45 -18.87 7.81
CA GLY A 29 19.68 -19.07 8.59
C GLY A 29 19.65 -18.23 9.87
N GLU A 30 20.60 -17.30 10.00
CA GLU A 30 20.69 -16.38 11.15
C GLU A 30 19.91 -15.06 10.96
N GLU A 31 19.39 -14.80 9.76
CA GLU A 31 18.62 -13.60 9.46
C GLU A 31 17.22 -13.68 10.10
N ILE A 32 16.68 -12.53 10.51
CA ILE A 32 15.32 -12.42 11.06
C ILE A 32 14.49 -11.44 10.23
N LEU A 33 13.17 -11.64 10.19
CA LEU A 33 12.27 -10.68 9.58
C LEU A 33 12.05 -9.48 10.51
N TRP A 34 12.13 -8.28 9.95
CA TRP A 34 11.88 -7.03 10.68
C TRP A 34 10.38 -6.85 10.94
N ALA A 35 9.99 -6.66 12.19
CA ALA A 35 8.60 -6.70 12.64
C ALA A 35 7.81 -5.41 12.38
N THR A 36 8.46 -4.32 11.96
CA THR A 36 7.84 -3.00 11.86
C THR A 36 7.92 -2.43 10.45
N SER A 37 7.09 -1.42 10.16
CA SER A 37 7.08 -0.75 8.86
C SER A 37 8.32 0.08 8.58
N MET A 38 8.81 0.81 9.59
CA MET A 38 9.97 1.69 9.43
C MET A 38 11.26 0.88 9.61
N PRO A 39 12.24 1.02 8.69
CA PRO A 39 13.53 0.36 8.84
C PRO A 39 14.36 1.03 9.95
N CYS A 40 15.40 0.33 10.40
CA CYS A 40 16.39 0.90 11.31
C CYS A 40 17.80 0.36 10.99
N ILE A 41 18.84 1.08 11.44
CA ILE A 41 20.27 0.80 11.22
C ILE A 41 20.59 0.69 9.73
N LEU A 42 20.48 1.83 9.04
CA LEU A 42 20.84 1.94 7.63
C LEU A 42 22.25 2.52 7.49
N ALA A 43 23.14 1.80 6.80
CA ALA A 43 24.51 2.25 6.50
C ALA A 43 24.56 3.09 5.21
N GLY A 44 23.59 4.01 5.06
CA GLY A 44 23.39 4.83 3.88
C GLY A 44 22.80 4.09 2.68
N GLU A 45 22.41 4.82 1.65
CA GLU A 45 21.68 4.25 0.51
C GLU A 45 22.43 3.15 -0.23
N LYS A 46 23.75 3.30 -0.38
CA LYS A 46 24.58 2.37 -1.15
C LYS A 46 24.67 0.98 -0.51
N SER A 47 24.37 0.84 0.79
CA SER A 47 24.36 -0.45 1.46
C SER A 47 23.13 -1.28 1.14
N ILE A 48 22.07 -0.68 0.55
CA ILE A 48 20.83 -1.37 0.20
C ILE A 48 20.98 -1.97 -1.22
N PRO A 49 21.06 -3.31 -1.35
CA PRO A 49 21.14 -3.95 -2.65
C PRO A 49 19.81 -3.86 -3.40
N ILE A 50 19.87 -3.67 -4.71
CA ILE A 50 18.68 -3.70 -5.57
C ILE A 50 18.37 -5.16 -5.91
N ALA A 51 17.09 -5.53 -5.80
CA ALA A 51 16.59 -6.87 -6.12
C ALA A 51 17.03 -7.33 -7.52
N ARG A 52 17.51 -8.57 -7.61
CA ARG A 52 18.00 -9.20 -8.84
C ARG A 52 16.97 -10.23 -9.31
N TYR A 53 16.68 -10.22 -10.61
CA TYR A 53 15.65 -11.06 -11.23
C TYR A 53 16.18 -11.87 -12.42
N GLY A 54 17.49 -12.10 -12.47
CA GLY A 54 18.13 -12.81 -13.58
C GLY A 54 18.46 -11.92 -14.78
N SER A 55 18.80 -12.57 -15.90
CA SER A 55 19.28 -11.90 -17.13
C SER A 55 18.23 -11.73 -18.23
N SER A 56 17.05 -12.33 -18.09
CA SER A 56 15.93 -12.12 -19.04
C SER A 56 15.56 -10.63 -19.12
N ASN A 57 15.02 -10.18 -20.24
CA ASN A 57 14.59 -8.81 -20.47
C ASN A 57 13.52 -8.40 -19.44
N LEU A 58 12.62 -9.31 -19.08
CA LEU A 58 11.65 -9.12 -18.00
C LEU A 58 12.33 -8.90 -16.63
N GLY A 59 13.31 -9.74 -16.30
CA GLY A 59 14.08 -9.61 -15.07
C GLY A 59 14.88 -8.31 -15.02
N ARG A 60 15.56 -7.98 -16.12
CA ARG A 60 16.34 -6.76 -16.29
C ARG A 60 15.47 -5.51 -16.22
N MET A 61 14.28 -5.51 -16.83
CA MET A 61 13.33 -4.39 -16.72
C MET A 61 12.91 -4.16 -15.26
N LYS A 62 12.57 -5.22 -14.51
CA LYS A 62 12.23 -5.10 -13.07
C LYS A 62 13.40 -4.60 -12.22
N HIS A 63 14.62 -4.94 -12.60
CA HIS A 63 15.84 -4.45 -11.96
C HIS A 63 16.06 -2.96 -12.27
N VAL A 64 16.07 -2.58 -13.55
CA VAL A 64 16.26 -1.18 -13.99
C VAL A 64 15.18 -0.26 -13.44
N TYR A 65 13.93 -0.72 -13.35
CA TYR A 65 12.86 0.02 -12.67
C TYR A 65 13.26 0.42 -11.23
N ARG A 66 13.81 -0.52 -10.45
CA ARG A 66 14.26 -0.27 -9.07
C ARG A 66 15.52 0.56 -9.00
N VAL A 67 16.41 0.46 -9.99
CA VAL A 67 17.53 1.39 -10.17
C VAL A 67 16.99 2.81 -10.32
N GLY A 68 15.99 3.01 -11.18
CA GLY A 68 15.31 4.29 -11.36
C GLY A 68 14.68 4.83 -10.09
N LEU A 69 13.98 3.99 -9.31
CA LEU A 69 13.43 4.41 -8.01
C LEU A 69 14.54 4.87 -7.04
N GLY A 70 15.68 4.18 -7.04
CA GLY A 70 16.85 4.56 -6.24
C GLY A 70 17.42 5.92 -6.64
N TYR A 71 17.48 6.25 -7.93
CA TYR A 71 17.92 7.58 -8.38
C TYR A 71 16.88 8.67 -8.14
N ARG A 72 15.59 8.38 -8.36
CA ARG A 72 14.49 9.36 -8.26
C ARG A 72 14.15 9.73 -6.82
N TYR A 73 14.15 8.74 -5.93
CA TYR A 73 13.60 8.89 -4.58
C TYR A 73 14.54 8.44 -3.46
N GLY A 74 15.70 7.91 -3.80
CA GLY A 74 16.59 7.31 -2.82
C GLY A 74 16.22 5.88 -2.44
N ARG A 75 17.20 5.10 -1.98
CA ARG A 75 17.00 3.67 -1.65
C ARG A 75 16.45 3.45 -0.25
N VAL A 76 16.72 4.36 0.68
CA VAL A 76 16.24 4.28 2.08
C VAL A 76 14.72 4.26 2.15
N MET A 77 14.04 5.08 1.35
CA MET A 77 12.58 5.11 1.32
C MET A 77 11.96 3.81 0.78
N GLN A 78 12.67 3.08 -0.10
CA GLN A 78 12.16 1.86 -0.73
C GLN A 78 12.19 0.63 0.18
N VAL A 79 12.83 0.71 1.35
CA VAL A 79 12.86 -0.38 2.34
C VAL A 79 11.82 -0.21 3.45
N ILE A 80 10.94 0.80 3.35
CA ILE A 80 9.74 0.88 4.18
C ILE A 80 8.80 -0.27 3.80
N ALA A 81 8.36 -1.03 4.79
CA ALA A 81 7.45 -2.15 4.60
C ALA A 81 6.01 -1.78 4.95
N GLY A 82 5.04 -2.48 4.36
CA GLY A 82 3.62 -2.33 4.69
C GLY A 82 2.85 -3.57 4.26
N VAL A 83 1.56 -3.59 4.57
CA VAL A 83 0.66 -4.68 4.20
C VAL A 83 -0.34 -4.16 3.17
N HIS A 84 -0.55 -4.93 2.11
CA HIS A 84 -1.60 -4.65 1.13
C HIS A 84 -2.75 -5.63 1.33
N PHE A 85 -3.96 -5.09 1.49
CA PHE A 85 -5.18 -5.87 1.62
C PHE A 85 -5.94 -5.84 0.29
N ASN A 86 -6.07 -7.00 -0.35
CA ASN A 86 -6.73 -7.15 -1.64
C ASN A 86 -8.14 -7.71 -1.44
N PHE A 87 -9.14 -7.03 -1.98
CA PHE A 87 -10.54 -7.38 -1.76
C PHE A 87 -11.35 -7.31 -3.06
N SER A 88 -12.22 -8.29 -3.26
CA SER A 88 -13.21 -8.33 -4.34
C SER A 88 -14.49 -8.96 -3.83
N LEU A 89 -15.62 -8.54 -4.39
CA LEU A 89 -16.89 -9.24 -4.22
C LEU A 89 -16.98 -10.45 -5.15
N HIS A 90 -17.72 -11.46 -4.70
CA HIS A 90 -18.02 -12.64 -5.50
C HIS A 90 -18.78 -12.24 -6.78
N GLU A 91 -18.50 -12.88 -7.92
CA GLU A 91 -19.06 -12.48 -9.22
C GLU A 91 -20.60 -12.51 -9.26
N SER A 92 -21.22 -13.39 -8.46
CA SER A 92 -22.69 -13.45 -8.35
C SER A 92 -23.32 -12.27 -7.62
N PHE A 93 -22.54 -11.46 -6.89
CA PHE A 93 -23.05 -10.25 -6.23
C PHE A 93 -23.52 -9.22 -7.25
N TRP A 94 -22.76 -9.02 -8.33
CA TRP A 94 -22.95 -7.91 -9.26
C TRP A 94 -24.30 -7.93 -10.00
N PRO A 95 -24.76 -9.08 -10.57
CA PRO A 95 -26.08 -9.13 -11.20
C PRO A 95 -27.19 -8.80 -10.21
N MET A 96 -27.18 -9.38 -9.00
CA MET A 96 -28.20 -9.11 -7.99
C MET A 96 -28.22 -7.65 -7.56
N TYR A 97 -27.04 -7.06 -7.36
CA TYR A 97 -26.93 -5.67 -6.92
C TYR A 97 -27.40 -4.69 -8.00
N ARG A 98 -27.06 -4.96 -9.27
CA ARG A 98 -27.56 -4.20 -10.42
C ARG A 98 -29.08 -4.30 -10.55
N ASP A 99 -29.63 -5.51 -10.45
CA ASP A 99 -31.07 -5.72 -10.60
C ASP A 99 -31.88 -5.02 -9.49
N LEU A 100 -31.30 -4.89 -8.29
CA LEU A 100 -31.90 -4.17 -7.16
C LEU A 100 -31.92 -2.64 -7.36
N LEU A 101 -30.79 -2.06 -7.78
CA LEU A 101 -30.67 -0.60 -7.93
C LEU A 101 -31.19 -0.10 -9.29
N GLY A 102 -31.33 -1.00 -10.25
CA GLY A 102 -31.37 -0.63 -11.66
C GLY A 102 -30.01 -0.10 -12.12
N GLY A 103 -29.73 -0.16 -13.42
CA GLY A 103 -28.49 0.40 -13.92
C GLY A 103 -28.11 -0.03 -15.32
N GLU A 104 -26.90 0.35 -15.67
CA GLU A 104 -26.26 0.12 -16.97
C GLU A 104 -25.91 -1.37 -17.21
N GLU A 105 -25.15 -1.62 -18.27
CA GLU A 105 -24.53 -2.92 -18.52
C GLU A 105 -23.69 -3.37 -17.30
N LEU A 106 -23.61 -4.69 -17.07
CA LEU A 106 -23.08 -5.27 -15.83
C LEU A 106 -21.64 -4.83 -15.53
N ARG A 107 -20.77 -4.79 -16.55
CA ARG A 107 -19.39 -4.35 -16.35
C ARG A 107 -19.33 -2.87 -16.01
N ALA A 108 -20.05 -2.01 -16.74
CA ALA A 108 -20.09 -0.57 -16.43
C ALA A 108 -20.58 -0.32 -15.00
N PHE A 109 -21.63 -1.04 -14.59
CA PHE A 109 -22.15 -1.01 -13.23
C PHE A 109 -21.09 -1.43 -12.19
N ARG A 110 -20.40 -2.56 -12.40
CA ARG A 110 -19.34 -3.04 -11.52
C ARG A 110 -18.19 -2.02 -11.40
N ASP A 111 -17.70 -1.53 -12.53
CA ASP A 111 -16.59 -0.59 -12.59
C ASP A 111 -16.96 0.73 -11.89
N ALA A 112 -18.17 1.25 -12.09
CA ALA A 112 -18.68 2.44 -11.41
C ALA A 112 -18.73 2.29 -9.88
N HIS A 113 -19.17 1.13 -9.37
CA HIS A 113 -19.25 0.87 -7.94
C HIS A 113 -17.89 0.64 -7.30
N TYR A 114 -16.97 -0.05 -7.97
CA TYR A 114 -15.58 -0.14 -7.50
C TYR A 114 -14.88 1.23 -7.53
N MET A 115 -15.14 2.09 -8.51
CA MET A 115 -14.63 3.46 -8.49
C MET A 115 -15.25 4.29 -7.36
N GLY A 116 -16.55 4.10 -7.09
CA GLY A 116 -17.24 4.67 -5.93
C GLY A 116 -16.59 4.26 -4.61
N MET A 117 -16.27 2.97 -4.47
CA MET A 117 -15.53 2.41 -3.35
C MET A 117 -14.14 3.06 -3.22
N VAL A 118 -13.38 3.15 -4.31
CA VAL A 118 -12.05 3.80 -4.31
C VAL A 118 -12.13 5.25 -3.86
N ARG A 119 -13.12 6.03 -4.33
CA ARG A 119 -13.35 7.41 -3.87
C ARG A 119 -13.70 7.48 -2.38
N ASN A 120 -14.52 6.56 -1.87
CA ASN A 120 -14.82 6.51 -0.44
C ASN A 120 -13.61 6.08 0.41
N LEU A 121 -12.78 5.18 -0.09
CA LEU A 121 -11.51 4.81 0.55
C LEU A 121 -10.51 5.97 0.55
N GLN A 122 -10.55 6.85 -0.44
CA GLN A 122 -9.81 8.12 -0.39
C GLN A 122 -10.37 9.03 0.71
N ARG A 123 -11.70 9.21 0.78
CA ARG A 123 -12.38 10.09 1.76
C ARG A 123 -12.19 9.68 3.22
N TYR A 124 -12.29 8.39 3.49
CA TYR A 124 -12.35 7.85 4.86
C TYR A 124 -11.11 7.03 5.22
N GLY A 125 -10.19 6.80 4.28
CA GLY A 125 -9.03 5.94 4.46
C GLY A 125 -8.05 6.41 5.53
N TRP A 126 -8.14 7.66 5.98
CA TRP A 126 -7.41 8.17 7.15
C TRP A 126 -7.76 7.42 8.44
N LEU A 127 -8.91 6.73 8.51
CA LEU A 127 -9.27 5.90 9.66
C LEU A 127 -8.33 4.68 9.82
N ILE A 128 -7.74 4.20 8.73
CA ILE A 128 -6.81 3.05 8.73
C ILE A 128 -5.50 3.34 9.48
N PRO A 129 -4.72 4.39 9.14
CA PRO A 129 -3.53 4.73 9.91
C PRO A 129 -3.88 5.09 11.35
N TYR A 130 -5.06 5.66 11.66
CA TYR A 130 -5.44 5.86 13.06
C TYR A 130 -5.58 4.54 13.85
N LEU A 131 -6.40 3.62 13.36
CA LEU A 131 -6.75 2.39 14.10
C LEU A 131 -5.61 1.37 14.13
N PHE A 132 -4.77 1.37 13.10
CA PHE A 132 -3.78 0.32 12.84
C PHE A 132 -2.37 0.82 12.55
N GLY A 133 -2.14 2.14 12.53
CA GLY A 133 -0.81 2.72 12.37
C GLY A 133 0.11 2.26 13.49
N ALA A 134 1.29 1.77 13.09
CA ALA A 134 2.28 1.18 13.98
C ALA A 134 3.68 1.71 13.64
N SER A 135 3.76 2.97 13.24
CA SER A 135 5.01 3.66 12.93
C SER A 135 5.08 5.10 13.47
N PRO A 136 4.87 5.34 14.77
CA PRO A 136 4.96 6.69 15.37
C PRO A 136 6.39 7.18 15.60
N ALA A 137 7.39 6.31 15.42
CA ALA A 137 8.80 6.57 15.64
C ALA A 137 9.65 5.97 14.51
N VAL A 138 10.85 6.50 14.33
CA VAL A 138 11.79 6.11 13.28
C VAL A 138 13.23 6.32 13.75
N CYS A 139 14.15 5.44 13.34
CA CYS A 139 15.56 5.61 13.65
C CYS A 139 16.16 6.82 12.92
N LYS A 140 17.04 7.56 13.58
CA LYS A 140 17.74 8.72 12.99
C LYS A 140 18.51 8.35 11.72
N SER A 141 18.98 7.10 11.61
CA SER A 141 19.65 6.56 10.41
C SER A 141 18.78 6.58 9.15
N PHE A 142 17.46 6.78 9.27
CA PHE A 142 16.56 6.96 8.13
C PHE A 142 16.81 8.29 7.39
N PHE A 143 17.34 9.29 8.10
CA PHE A 143 17.59 10.61 7.54
C PHE A 143 19.10 10.78 7.29
N THR A 144 19.50 10.75 6.02
CA THR A 144 20.91 10.86 5.62
C THR A 144 21.38 12.29 5.41
N ASP A 145 20.50 13.17 4.91
CA ASP A 145 20.91 14.46 4.34
C ASP A 145 20.24 15.69 4.99
N LYS A 146 19.19 15.49 5.80
CA LYS A 146 18.44 16.58 6.43
C LYS A 146 17.84 16.13 7.76
N GLU A 147 17.97 16.95 8.80
CA GLU A 147 17.22 16.74 10.04
C GLU A 147 15.71 16.90 9.77
N PRO A 148 14.90 15.91 10.17
CA PRO A 148 13.46 15.99 9.97
C PRO A 148 12.82 16.96 10.96
N ASP A 149 11.63 17.46 10.63
CA ASP A 149 10.77 18.17 11.59
C ASP A 149 10.08 17.18 12.52
N LEU A 150 10.87 16.45 13.32
CA LEU A 150 10.40 15.46 14.29
C LEU A 150 11.07 15.70 15.64
N LEU A 151 10.37 15.32 16.71
CA LEU A 151 10.95 15.39 18.04
C LEU A 151 11.97 14.27 18.26
N VAL A 152 12.98 14.57 19.06
CA VAL A 152 13.95 13.58 19.52
C VAL A 152 13.30 12.76 20.64
N PHE A 153 13.20 11.44 20.43
CA PHE A 153 12.81 10.51 21.50
C PHE A 153 14.00 10.19 22.39
N ASP A 154 15.14 9.84 21.77
CA ASP A 154 16.42 9.56 22.42
C ASP A 154 17.60 9.81 21.46
N ASP A 155 18.79 9.31 21.79
CA ASP A 155 20.00 9.48 20.97
C ASP A 155 19.90 8.88 19.56
N THR A 156 19.05 7.87 19.35
CA THR A 156 18.96 7.09 18.10
C THR A 156 17.61 7.18 17.39
N THR A 157 16.62 7.82 17.99
CA THR A 157 15.22 7.78 17.55
C THR A 157 14.59 9.17 17.44
N TYR A 158 13.88 9.40 16.34
CA TYR A 158 12.91 10.48 16.18
C TYR A 158 11.48 9.95 16.33
N TYR A 159 10.55 10.80 16.76
CA TYR A 159 9.13 10.46 16.88
C TYR A 159 8.24 11.70 16.87
N GLU A 160 6.93 11.48 16.80
CA GLU A 160 5.95 12.50 17.14
C GLU A 160 5.03 12.02 18.29
N PRO A 161 4.69 12.89 19.26
CA PRO A 161 3.90 12.50 20.42
C PRO A 161 2.52 11.96 20.08
N PHE A 162 1.92 12.41 18.96
CA PHE A 162 0.57 12.06 18.53
C PHE A 162 0.51 11.31 17.20
N ALA A 163 1.67 10.96 16.61
CA ALA A 163 1.70 10.22 15.35
C ALA A 163 1.08 8.83 15.46
N THR A 164 0.50 8.41 14.35
CA THR A 164 -0.05 7.08 14.16
C THR A 164 0.78 6.29 13.16
N SER A 165 1.07 6.87 11.99
CA SER A 165 1.80 6.22 10.92
C SER A 165 2.66 7.23 10.14
N LEU A 166 3.91 7.41 10.57
CA LEU A 166 4.88 8.25 9.84
C LEU A 166 5.17 7.67 8.44
N ARG A 167 4.99 6.36 8.24
CA ARG A 167 5.02 5.72 6.92
C ARG A 167 4.01 6.32 5.93
N MET A 168 2.82 6.68 6.42
CA MET A 168 1.76 7.30 5.62
C MET A 168 1.83 8.83 5.59
N GLY A 169 2.74 9.42 6.38
CA GLY A 169 3.03 10.85 6.42
C GLY A 169 3.92 11.32 5.28
N ASP A 170 4.56 12.47 5.49
CA ASP A 170 5.46 13.10 4.52
C ASP A 170 6.81 12.37 4.41
N ILE A 171 7.35 11.85 5.51
CA ILE A 171 8.62 11.09 5.60
C ILE A 171 8.69 9.89 4.63
N GLY A 172 7.54 9.33 4.26
CA GLY A 172 7.41 8.26 3.27
C GLY A 172 7.43 8.76 1.82
N TYR A 173 6.66 8.08 0.96
CA TYR A 173 6.58 8.36 -0.49
C TYR A 173 5.97 9.73 -0.86
N GLN A 174 5.54 10.54 0.11
CA GLN A 174 4.82 11.79 -0.15
C GLN A 174 5.72 13.03 -0.25
N ASN A 175 6.92 13.00 0.35
CA ASN A 175 7.86 14.14 0.48
C ASN A 175 8.20 14.91 -0.81
N ARG A 176 8.00 14.34 -2.00
CA ARG A 176 8.36 15.00 -3.28
C ARG A 176 7.16 15.41 -4.15
N LYS A 177 5.92 15.28 -3.66
CA LYS A 177 4.75 15.82 -4.38
C LYS A 177 4.74 17.35 -4.44
N GLU A 178 5.43 18.01 -3.51
CA GLU A 178 5.44 19.47 -3.36
C GLU A 178 6.35 20.21 -4.36
N GLU A 179 7.22 19.50 -5.08
CA GLU A 179 8.13 20.09 -6.08
C GLU A 179 7.52 20.14 -7.51
N GLY A 180 6.19 20.12 -7.65
CA GLY A 180 5.51 20.09 -8.95
C GLY A 180 5.64 18.76 -9.72
N MET A 181 6.18 17.73 -9.06
CA MET A 181 6.39 16.37 -9.62
C MET A 181 5.25 15.39 -9.29
N GLY A 182 4.20 15.85 -8.60
CA GLY A 182 3.10 15.01 -8.14
C GLY A 182 2.14 14.63 -9.26
N VAL A 183 2.10 13.34 -9.62
CA VAL A 183 0.99 12.78 -10.39
C VAL A 183 -0.22 12.63 -9.48
N LYS A 184 -1.38 13.11 -9.91
CA LYS A 184 -2.67 12.90 -9.23
C LYS A 184 -3.62 12.27 -10.24
N ALA A 185 -3.99 11.01 -10.01
CA ALA A 185 -4.95 10.34 -10.88
C ALA A 185 -6.37 10.89 -10.65
N CYS A 186 -7.15 10.99 -11.72
CA CYS A 186 -8.59 11.22 -11.64
C CYS A 186 -9.30 9.94 -11.20
N TYR A 187 -10.24 10.03 -10.26
CA TYR A 187 -10.98 8.87 -9.74
C TYR A 187 -12.47 8.92 -10.05
N ASP A 188 -12.86 9.74 -11.02
CA ASP A 188 -14.26 9.96 -11.37
C ASP A 188 -14.84 8.73 -12.09
N SER A 189 -14.09 8.20 -13.06
CA SER A 189 -14.37 6.95 -13.74
C SER A 189 -13.12 6.07 -13.90
N LEU A 190 -13.32 4.81 -14.28
CA LEU A 190 -12.21 3.91 -14.61
C LEU A 190 -11.40 4.44 -15.80
N HIS A 191 -12.07 5.04 -16.78
CA HIS A 191 -11.43 5.61 -17.95
C HIS A 191 -10.52 6.78 -17.56
N ASP A 192 -11.02 7.74 -16.78
CA ASP A 192 -10.24 8.90 -16.34
C ASP A 192 -9.03 8.50 -15.49
N TYR A 193 -9.20 7.48 -14.65
CA TYR A 193 -8.11 6.91 -13.86
C TYR A 193 -7.01 6.33 -14.74
N VAL A 194 -7.35 5.48 -15.71
CA VAL A 194 -6.36 4.90 -16.60
C VAL A 194 -5.71 5.97 -17.48
N HIS A 195 -6.50 6.90 -18.02
CA HIS A 195 -5.98 8.00 -18.83
C HIS A 195 -4.95 8.85 -18.05
N SER A 196 -5.24 9.17 -16.79
CA SER A 196 -4.31 9.90 -15.92
C SER A 196 -2.97 9.19 -15.76
N LEU A 197 -2.97 7.87 -15.56
CA LEU A 197 -1.75 7.08 -15.42
C LEU A 197 -1.00 6.96 -16.75
N ALA A 198 -1.70 6.78 -17.86
CA ALA A 198 -1.12 6.72 -19.20
C ALA A 198 -0.40 8.04 -19.55
N CYS A 199 -1.04 9.19 -19.31
CA CYS A 199 -0.41 10.50 -19.50
C CYS A 199 0.85 10.63 -18.62
N ALA A 200 0.79 10.23 -17.36
CA ALA A 200 1.94 10.31 -16.45
C ALA A 200 3.13 9.43 -16.88
N THR A 201 2.86 8.27 -17.49
CA THR A 201 3.93 7.41 -18.05
C THR A 201 4.48 7.89 -19.39
N MET A 202 3.86 8.88 -20.03
CA MET A 202 4.26 9.44 -21.32
C MET A 202 4.76 10.88 -21.25
N THR A 203 4.55 11.57 -20.14
CA THR A 203 4.93 12.98 -19.96
C THR A 203 6.37 13.08 -19.44
N PRO A 204 7.33 13.66 -20.19
CA PRO A 204 8.68 13.88 -19.71
C PRO A 204 8.73 14.73 -18.43
N CYS A 205 9.69 14.46 -17.57
CA CYS A 205 9.91 15.21 -16.33
C CYS A 205 11.34 15.79 -16.35
N PRO A 206 11.49 17.14 -16.40
CA PRO A 206 12.81 17.77 -16.50
C PRO A 206 13.78 17.38 -15.38
N VAL A 207 13.27 17.13 -14.16
CA VAL A 207 14.09 16.69 -13.02
C VAL A 207 14.67 15.30 -13.27
N TRP A 208 13.89 14.38 -13.85
CA TRP A 208 14.34 13.03 -14.15
C TRP A 208 15.20 12.95 -15.41
N GLU A 209 15.04 13.86 -16.35
CA GLU A 209 15.92 13.96 -17.53
C GLU A 209 17.38 14.25 -17.13
N GLN A 210 17.61 15.05 -16.08
CA GLN A 210 18.95 15.36 -15.57
C GLN A 210 19.72 14.13 -15.07
N ILE A 211 19.02 13.07 -14.62
CA ILE A 211 19.65 11.80 -14.21
C ILE A 211 20.24 11.06 -15.42
N GLY A 212 19.62 11.23 -16.59
CA GLY A 212 19.82 10.45 -17.80
C GLY A 212 19.12 9.08 -17.75
N VAL A 213 18.69 8.56 -18.91
CA VAL A 213 18.09 7.21 -19.00
C VAL A 213 19.17 6.13 -19.06
N LYS A 214 20.14 6.30 -19.96
CA LYS A 214 21.29 5.41 -20.13
C LYS A 214 22.56 6.26 -20.17
N VAL A 215 23.47 6.06 -19.22
CA VAL A 215 24.69 6.84 -19.06
C VAL A 215 25.87 5.89 -19.03
N GLU A 216 26.88 6.14 -19.88
CA GLU A 216 28.06 5.27 -20.03
C GLU A 216 27.69 3.80 -20.34
N GLY A 217 26.59 3.59 -21.06
CA GLY A 217 26.10 2.26 -21.43
C GLY A 217 25.20 1.58 -20.38
N GLU A 218 25.12 2.13 -19.17
CA GLU A 218 24.34 1.58 -18.06
C GLU A 218 22.99 2.31 -17.89
N TYR A 219 21.94 1.53 -17.66
CA TYR A 219 20.60 2.09 -17.41
C TYR A 219 20.49 2.63 -15.99
N ARG A 220 20.05 3.89 -15.85
CA ARG A 220 19.76 4.52 -14.57
C ARG A 220 18.27 4.54 -14.25
N GLN A 221 17.41 4.45 -15.26
CA GLN A 221 15.95 4.41 -15.16
C GLN A 221 15.37 3.87 -16.48
N LEU A 222 14.10 3.47 -16.49
CA LEU A 222 13.45 2.96 -17.71
C LEU A 222 13.17 4.06 -18.75
N ASN A 223 12.77 5.24 -18.28
CA ASN A 223 12.54 6.46 -19.05
C ASN A 223 12.69 7.67 -18.11
N ALA A 224 12.57 8.89 -18.65
CA ALA A 224 12.63 10.13 -17.88
C ALA A 224 11.23 10.79 -17.73
N ASN A 225 10.15 10.01 -17.78
CA ASN A 225 8.78 10.51 -17.64
C ASN A 225 8.40 10.66 -16.17
N GLN A 226 7.30 11.37 -15.88
CA GLN A 226 6.79 11.59 -14.51
C GLN A 226 6.70 10.26 -13.73
N LEU A 227 6.25 9.19 -14.39
CA LEU A 227 6.35 7.81 -13.90
C LEU A 227 7.11 6.95 -14.91
N GLN A 228 7.99 6.05 -14.43
CA GLN A 228 8.60 5.05 -15.32
C GLN A 228 7.56 4.07 -15.86
N VAL A 229 6.69 3.61 -14.96
CA VAL A 229 5.57 2.69 -15.22
C VAL A 229 4.45 2.98 -14.23
N GLU A 230 3.24 2.49 -14.49
CA GLU A 230 2.06 2.77 -13.67
C GLU A 230 2.21 2.31 -12.21
N ASN A 231 3.05 1.30 -11.97
CA ASN A 231 3.34 0.79 -10.63
C ASN A 231 4.04 1.82 -9.71
N GLU A 232 4.69 2.83 -10.28
CA GLU A 232 5.38 3.92 -9.55
C GLU A 232 4.39 4.89 -8.89
N TYR A 233 3.13 4.94 -9.37
CA TYR A 233 2.12 5.86 -8.84
C TYR A 233 1.72 5.57 -7.40
N TYR A 234 2.30 6.26 -6.42
CA TYR A 234 1.98 6.05 -5.02
C TYR A 234 0.57 6.56 -4.64
N SER A 235 -0.29 5.63 -4.22
CA SER A 235 -1.65 5.86 -3.72
C SER A 235 -1.97 4.90 -2.56
N SER A 236 -2.82 5.35 -1.63
CA SER A 236 -3.34 4.55 -0.51
C SER A 236 -4.27 3.42 -0.95
N VAL A 237 -4.87 3.55 -2.14
CA VAL A 237 -5.79 2.56 -2.73
C VAL A 237 -5.62 2.52 -4.25
N ARG A 238 -5.73 1.33 -4.85
CA ARG A 238 -5.69 1.13 -6.30
C ARG A 238 -6.79 0.17 -6.77
N PRO A 239 -7.55 0.52 -7.83
CA PRO A 239 -8.31 -0.48 -8.58
C PRO A 239 -7.35 -1.38 -9.36
N LYS A 240 -7.68 -2.67 -9.47
CA LYS A 240 -6.78 -3.67 -10.05
C LYS A 240 -7.52 -4.65 -10.97
N GLU A 241 -6.78 -5.05 -11.98
CA GLU A 241 -7.02 -6.24 -12.80
C GLU A 241 -5.72 -7.05 -12.85
N ILE A 242 -5.81 -8.34 -13.17
CA ILE A 242 -4.68 -9.24 -13.36
C ILE A 242 -4.17 -9.07 -14.80
N PRO A 243 -2.94 -8.54 -15.00
CA PRO A 243 -2.35 -8.42 -16.33
C PRO A 243 -1.97 -9.79 -16.90
N ARG A 244 -2.03 -9.93 -18.23
CA ARG A 244 -1.64 -11.15 -18.94
C ARG A 244 -0.32 -10.95 -19.68
N GLY A 245 0.69 -11.76 -19.38
CA GLY A 245 1.99 -11.68 -20.05
C GLY A 245 2.68 -10.33 -19.83
N LEU A 246 2.96 -9.60 -20.93
CA LEU A 246 3.61 -8.28 -20.93
C LEU A 246 2.62 -7.10 -20.90
N GLU A 247 1.32 -7.38 -20.75
CA GLU A 247 0.29 -6.34 -20.66
C GLU A 247 0.51 -5.40 -19.47
N THR A 248 0.25 -4.10 -19.67
CA THR A 248 0.36 -3.12 -18.59
C THR A 248 -0.88 -3.14 -17.69
N PRO A 249 -0.76 -2.74 -16.41
CA PRO A 249 -1.92 -2.68 -15.50
C PRO A 249 -3.07 -1.82 -16.02
N SER A 250 -2.75 -0.69 -16.66
CA SER A 250 -3.73 0.22 -17.26
C SER A 250 -4.50 -0.41 -18.41
N ARG A 251 -3.80 -1.14 -19.29
CA ARG A 251 -4.43 -1.85 -20.39
C ARG A 251 -5.35 -2.97 -19.89
N ALA A 252 -4.91 -3.73 -18.90
CA ALA A 252 -5.72 -4.75 -18.26
C ALA A 252 -7.05 -4.19 -17.72
N LEU A 253 -6.98 -3.05 -17.03
CA LEU A 253 -8.15 -2.33 -16.52
C LEU A 253 -9.08 -1.85 -17.64
N LEU A 254 -8.56 -1.22 -18.69
CA LEU A 254 -9.39 -0.74 -19.80
C LEU A 254 -10.06 -1.87 -20.57
N GLU A 255 -9.37 -2.99 -20.77
CA GLU A 255 -9.92 -4.09 -21.54
C GLU A 255 -10.95 -4.90 -20.75
N ARG A 256 -10.74 -5.09 -19.43
CA ARG A 256 -11.51 -6.07 -18.64
C ARG A 256 -12.22 -5.51 -17.40
N GLY A 257 -12.03 -4.23 -17.10
CA GLY A 257 -12.65 -3.57 -15.96
C GLY A 257 -11.88 -3.82 -14.66
N ILE A 258 -12.49 -3.41 -13.55
CA ILE A 258 -11.93 -3.61 -12.21
C ILE A 258 -12.33 -5.00 -11.71
N ARG A 259 -11.35 -5.80 -11.31
CA ARG A 259 -11.57 -7.12 -10.72
C ARG A 259 -11.54 -7.09 -9.20
N TYR A 260 -10.61 -6.34 -8.62
CA TYR A 260 -10.45 -6.19 -7.18
C TYR A 260 -9.87 -4.82 -6.83
N VAL A 261 -9.92 -4.46 -5.55
CA VAL A 261 -9.32 -3.24 -4.99
C VAL A 261 -8.20 -3.61 -4.03
N GLU A 262 -7.05 -2.96 -4.20
CA GLU A 262 -5.89 -3.09 -3.32
C GLU A 262 -5.83 -1.87 -2.38
N LEU A 263 -6.03 -2.10 -1.08
CA LEU A 263 -5.78 -1.11 -0.02
C LEU A 263 -4.33 -1.23 0.45
N ARG A 264 -3.60 -0.12 0.47
CA ARG A 264 -2.14 -0.07 0.66
C ARG A 264 -1.70 0.75 1.88
N SER A 265 -2.65 1.29 2.63
CA SER A 265 -2.40 2.19 3.76
C SER A 265 -2.07 1.48 5.07
N LEU A 266 -2.07 0.14 5.12
CA LEU A 266 -1.82 -0.60 6.34
C LEU A 266 -0.32 -0.70 6.64
N ASP A 267 0.06 -0.32 7.86
CA ASP A 267 1.39 -0.60 8.40
C ASP A 267 1.53 -2.08 8.75
N VAL A 268 2.76 -2.55 8.89
CA VAL A 268 3.02 -3.87 9.48
C VAL A 268 2.59 -3.83 10.94
N ASN A 269 1.69 -4.73 11.33
CA ASN A 269 1.32 -4.93 12.72
C ASN A 269 2.50 -5.51 13.51
N ALA A 270 3.21 -4.63 14.21
CA ALA A 270 4.38 -4.99 15.02
C ALA A 270 4.08 -6.03 16.12
N TYR A 271 2.82 -6.11 16.56
CA TYR A 271 2.40 -6.99 17.64
C TYR A 271 1.88 -8.34 17.17
N HIS A 272 1.90 -8.63 15.86
CA HIS A 272 1.43 -9.90 15.32
C HIS A 272 2.46 -10.54 14.38
N PRO A 273 2.78 -11.84 14.51
CA PRO A 273 3.84 -12.50 13.73
C PRO A 273 3.61 -12.54 12.22
N LEU A 274 2.37 -12.34 11.76
CA LEU A 274 2.04 -12.27 10.33
C LEU A 274 2.08 -10.83 9.77
N GLY A 275 2.38 -9.84 10.60
CA GLY A 275 2.28 -8.42 10.22
C GLY A 275 0.84 -7.92 10.01
N ILE A 276 -0.16 -8.79 10.17
CA ILE A 276 -1.59 -8.49 10.18
C ILE A 276 -2.31 -9.55 11.03
N ASP A 277 -3.37 -9.18 11.76
CA ASP A 277 -4.19 -10.11 12.55
C ASP A 277 -5.63 -10.26 12.02
N GLU A 278 -6.39 -11.17 12.64
CA GLU A 278 -7.75 -11.50 12.22
C GLU A 278 -8.74 -10.36 12.45
N ASP A 279 -8.58 -9.57 13.52
CA ASP A 279 -9.43 -8.42 13.82
C ASP A 279 -9.21 -7.28 12.82
N GLN A 280 -7.96 -7.05 12.41
CA GLN A 280 -7.64 -6.14 11.31
C GLN A 280 -8.35 -6.58 10.03
N VAL A 281 -8.29 -7.87 9.67
CA VAL A 281 -8.95 -8.36 8.45
C VAL A 281 -10.48 -8.24 8.53
N ARG A 282 -11.09 -8.54 9.68
CA ARG A 282 -12.54 -8.33 9.90
C ARG A 282 -12.93 -6.87 9.71
N PHE A 283 -12.20 -5.95 10.34
CA PHE A 283 -12.48 -4.52 10.20
C PHE A 283 -12.32 -4.07 8.75
N LEU A 284 -11.21 -4.45 8.09
CA LEU A 284 -10.96 -4.09 6.70
C LEU A 284 -12.05 -4.63 5.80
N HIS A 285 -12.54 -5.85 6.01
CA HIS A 285 -13.66 -6.39 5.26
C HIS A 285 -14.93 -5.52 5.40
N LEU A 286 -15.32 -5.16 6.63
CA LEU A 286 -16.46 -4.27 6.87
C LEU A 286 -16.25 -2.89 6.26
N PHE A 287 -15.05 -2.31 6.42
CA PHE A 287 -14.71 -0.99 5.92
C PHE A 287 -14.76 -0.93 4.38
N MET A 288 -14.24 -1.96 3.72
CA MET A 288 -14.27 -2.12 2.27
C MET A 288 -15.72 -2.25 1.77
N LEU A 289 -16.53 -3.12 2.39
CA LEU A 289 -17.96 -3.26 2.07
C LEU A 289 -18.73 -1.96 2.28
N TYR A 290 -18.52 -1.30 3.42
CA TYR A 290 -19.14 -0.01 3.73
C TYR A 290 -18.81 1.05 2.67
N CYS A 291 -17.54 1.15 2.27
CA CYS A 291 -17.12 2.08 1.23
C CYS A 291 -17.76 1.78 -0.14
N LEU A 292 -18.02 0.51 -0.45
CA LEU A 292 -18.66 0.09 -1.70
C LEU A 292 -20.17 0.40 -1.72
N LEU A 293 -20.86 0.19 -0.60
CA LEU A 293 -22.31 0.37 -0.47
C LEU A 293 -22.71 1.84 -0.24
N ARG A 294 -21.80 2.65 0.32
CA ARG A 294 -22.07 4.07 0.58
C ARG A 294 -22.02 4.87 -0.71
N ASN A 295 -22.97 5.80 -0.87
CA ASN A 295 -22.96 6.78 -1.95
C ASN A 295 -21.61 7.49 -2.05
N SER A 296 -21.14 7.69 -3.28
CA SER A 296 -19.81 8.23 -3.56
C SER A 296 -19.87 9.24 -4.69
N SER A 297 -20.16 10.50 -4.34
CA SER A 297 -20.06 11.62 -5.28
C SER A 297 -18.65 11.71 -5.89
N LEU A 298 -18.52 12.44 -6.99
CA LEU A 298 -17.21 12.80 -7.54
C LEU A 298 -16.43 13.64 -6.53
N ILE A 299 -15.09 13.60 -6.61
CA ILE A 299 -14.21 14.35 -5.71
C ILE A 299 -13.71 15.59 -6.46
N ASP A 300 -14.16 16.77 -6.05
CA ASP A 300 -13.66 18.02 -6.61
C ASP A 300 -12.26 18.40 -6.07
N ALA A 301 -11.69 19.47 -6.61
CA ALA A 301 -10.34 19.90 -6.26
C ALA A 301 -10.19 20.45 -4.82
N GLU A 302 -11.27 20.95 -4.20
CA GLU A 302 -11.23 21.36 -2.78
C GLU A 302 -11.32 20.13 -1.89
N GLU A 303 -12.29 19.24 -2.12
CA GLU A 303 -12.41 17.99 -1.38
C GLU A 303 -11.12 17.15 -1.50
N ARG A 304 -10.47 17.14 -2.68
CA ARG A 304 -9.17 16.48 -2.84
C ARG A 304 -8.11 17.01 -1.87
N ARG A 305 -8.01 18.34 -1.72
CA ARG A 305 -7.06 18.98 -0.79
C ARG A 305 -7.43 18.69 0.66
N GLU A 306 -8.71 18.59 1.00
CA GLU A 306 -9.16 18.13 2.31
C GLU A 306 -8.75 16.68 2.57
N ILE A 307 -8.98 15.78 1.62
CA ILE A 307 -8.62 14.35 1.72
C ILE A 307 -7.12 14.17 1.98
N ASP A 308 -6.28 14.78 1.15
CA ASP A 308 -4.82 14.66 1.26
C ASP A 308 -4.33 15.18 2.62
N ARG A 309 -4.85 16.33 3.05
CA ARG A 309 -4.51 16.98 4.32
C ARG A 309 -5.00 16.20 5.54
N ASN A 310 -6.21 15.64 5.48
CA ASN A 310 -6.75 14.81 6.56
C ASN A 310 -5.90 13.56 6.77
N LEU A 311 -5.47 12.90 5.68
CA LEU A 311 -4.59 11.73 5.78
C LEU A 311 -3.25 12.11 6.44
N LEU A 312 -2.63 13.22 6.02
CA LEU A 312 -1.38 13.71 6.60
C LEU A 312 -1.55 14.06 8.08
N TRP A 313 -2.60 14.81 8.44
CA TRP A 313 -2.86 15.17 9.83
C TRP A 313 -3.12 13.95 10.72
N VAL A 314 -3.85 12.94 10.24
CA VAL A 314 -4.04 11.72 11.03
C VAL A 314 -2.75 10.93 11.16
N ALA A 315 -1.93 10.86 10.11
CA ALA A 315 -0.62 10.20 10.15
C ALA A 315 0.30 10.79 11.25
N HIS A 316 0.39 12.13 11.34
CA HIS A 316 1.28 12.84 12.27
C HIS A 316 0.66 13.17 13.64
N GLN A 317 -0.65 13.39 13.69
CA GLN A 317 -1.33 13.94 14.87
C GLN A 317 -2.62 13.21 15.23
N GLY A 318 -2.87 12.03 14.64
CA GLY A 318 -4.14 11.29 14.80
C GLY A 318 -4.55 11.02 16.25
N ARG A 319 -3.59 10.92 17.18
CA ARG A 319 -3.86 10.68 18.61
C ARG A 319 -4.14 11.96 19.41
N ASP A 320 -3.96 13.14 18.84
CA ASP A 320 -4.27 14.41 19.51
C ASP A 320 -5.78 14.50 19.79
N PRO A 321 -6.22 14.65 21.06
CA PRO A 321 -7.62 14.79 21.41
C PRO A 321 -8.32 16.01 20.79
N GLN A 322 -7.57 17.03 20.37
CA GLN A 322 -8.10 18.26 19.77
C GLN A 322 -8.03 18.29 18.24
N LEU A 323 -7.53 17.22 17.61
CA LEU A 323 -7.38 17.17 16.16
C LEU A 323 -8.72 17.44 15.45
N LYS A 324 -8.71 18.38 14.51
CA LYS A 324 -9.84 18.66 13.62
C LYS A 324 -9.47 18.35 12.18
N LEU A 325 -10.35 17.63 11.50
CA LEU A 325 -10.26 17.34 10.07
C LEU A 325 -11.13 18.32 9.27
N GLN A 326 -10.89 18.42 7.96
CA GLN A 326 -11.75 19.17 7.05
C GLN A 326 -12.79 18.25 6.41
N ARG A 327 -14.04 18.69 6.36
CA ARG A 327 -15.15 17.99 5.69
C ARG A 327 -16.08 19.01 5.05
N GLY A 328 -16.00 19.19 3.74
CA GLY A 328 -16.88 20.10 3.00
C GLY A 328 -16.72 21.56 3.42
N GLY A 329 -15.48 22.01 3.57
CA GLY A 329 -15.10 23.36 3.97
C GLY A 329 -15.24 23.65 5.46
N ARG A 330 -15.52 22.63 6.30
CA ARG A 330 -15.73 22.79 7.74
C ARG A 330 -14.76 21.94 8.55
N ALA A 331 -14.27 22.52 9.64
CA ALA A 331 -13.50 21.80 10.65
C ALA A 331 -14.44 20.92 11.51
N VAL A 332 -14.17 19.63 11.58
CA VAL A 332 -14.91 18.64 12.39
C VAL A 332 -13.95 17.94 13.33
N LEU A 333 -14.34 17.71 14.58
CA LEU A 333 -13.49 16.98 15.53
C LEU A 333 -13.26 15.56 15.02
N PHE A 334 -11.99 15.15 14.93
CA PHE A 334 -11.60 13.84 14.41
C PHE A 334 -12.37 12.70 15.09
N ARG A 335 -12.45 12.72 16.43
CA ARG A 335 -13.08 11.66 17.22
C ARG A 335 -14.59 11.54 16.96
N GLU A 336 -15.26 12.66 16.74
CA GLU A 336 -16.69 12.67 16.41
C GLU A 336 -16.92 12.03 15.05
N TRP A 337 -16.11 12.40 14.05
CA TRP A 337 -16.24 11.83 12.71
C TRP A 337 -15.84 10.34 12.66
N ALA A 338 -14.79 9.94 13.38
CA ALA A 338 -14.41 8.54 13.50
C ALA A 338 -15.53 7.70 14.15
N ARG A 339 -16.17 8.22 15.21
CA ARG A 339 -17.31 7.57 15.86
C ARG A 339 -18.52 7.45 14.92
N GLU A 340 -18.86 8.53 14.20
CA GLU A 340 -19.92 8.51 13.18
C GLU A 340 -19.69 7.40 12.14
N LEU A 341 -18.46 7.24 11.65
CA LEU A 341 -18.12 6.20 10.68
C LEU A 341 -18.24 4.80 11.26
N LEU A 342 -17.73 4.55 12.46
CA LEU A 342 -17.80 3.25 13.12
C LEU A 342 -19.25 2.85 13.46
N GLU A 343 -20.06 3.79 13.93
CA GLU A 343 -21.49 3.57 14.20
C GLU A 343 -22.26 3.29 12.91
N ALA A 344 -21.93 4.00 11.82
CA ALA A 344 -22.56 3.75 10.52
C ALA A 344 -22.22 2.36 9.93
N MET A 345 -21.18 1.67 10.43
CA MET A 345 -20.84 0.30 10.03
C MET A 345 -21.56 -0.76 10.87
N GLU A 346 -22.19 -0.39 11.99
CA GLU A 346 -22.79 -1.35 12.92
C GLU A 346 -23.90 -2.20 12.29
N PRO A 347 -24.89 -1.65 11.54
CA PRO A 347 -25.91 -2.48 10.88
C PRO A 347 -25.33 -3.45 9.85
N LEU A 348 -24.25 -3.05 9.18
CA LEU A 348 -23.54 -3.91 8.23
C LEU A 348 -22.80 -5.04 8.97
N ALA A 349 -22.15 -4.73 10.09
CA ALA A 349 -21.47 -5.72 10.91
C ALA A 349 -22.44 -6.74 11.52
N GLU A 350 -23.63 -6.30 11.97
CA GLU A 350 -24.70 -7.20 12.43
C GLU A 350 -25.12 -8.17 11.32
N LEU A 351 -25.37 -7.65 10.12
CA LEU A 351 -25.76 -8.47 8.97
C LEU A 351 -24.67 -9.49 8.62
N VAL A 352 -23.42 -9.04 8.50
CA VAL A 352 -22.28 -9.92 8.16
C VAL A 352 -22.06 -10.95 9.25
N ALA A 353 -22.12 -10.57 10.53
CA ALA A 353 -21.96 -11.48 11.66
C ALA A 353 -23.00 -12.61 11.65
N VAL A 354 -24.27 -12.29 11.37
CA VAL A 354 -25.34 -13.27 11.26
C VAL A 354 -25.11 -14.20 10.07
N GLN A 355 -24.82 -13.65 8.89
CA GLN A 355 -24.66 -14.44 7.66
C GLN A 355 -23.43 -15.34 7.68
N SER A 356 -22.33 -14.88 8.27
CA SER A 356 -21.10 -15.68 8.39
C SER A 356 -21.05 -16.55 9.64
N GLY A 357 -22.03 -16.44 10.55
CA GLY A 357 -21.98 -17.06 11.87
C GLY A 357 -20.77 -16.62 12.72
N ASN A 358 -20.24 -15.42 12.48
CA ASN A 358 -19.03 -14.92 13.14
C ASN A 358 -19.34 -13.65 13.95
N PRO A 359 -19.59 -13.76 15.27
CA PRO A 359 -19.87 -12.60 16.11
C PRO A 359 -18.67 -11.66 16.28
N GLY A 360 -17.46 -12.09 15.87
CA GLY A 360 -16.24 -11.30 15.96
C GLY A 360 -16.31 -9.97 15.20
N TYR A 361 -17.14 -9.85 14.16
CA TYR A 361 -17.33 -8.58 13.44
C TYR A 361 -17.86 -7.44 14.34
N LEU A 362 -18.78 -7.76 15.26
CA LEU A 362 -19.30 -6.78 16.21
C LEU A 362 -18.27 -6.44 17.27
N GLU A 363 -17.53 -7.43 17.75
CA GLU A 363 -16.47 -7.22 18.74
C GLU A 363 -15.34 -6.35 18.18
N THR A 364 -14.88 -6.65 16.96
CA THR A 364 -13.88 -5.85 16.27
C THR A 364 -14.31 -4.38 16.14
N LEU A 365 -15.59 -4.08 15.85
CA LEU A 365 -16.06 -2.68 15.83
C LEU A 365 -16.04 -2.04 17.23
N ARG A 366 -16.42 -2.76 18.28
CA ARG A 366 -16.35 -2.27 19.67
C ARG A 366 -14.90 -1.94 20.06
N GLU A 367 -13.95 -2.81 19.72
CA GLU A 367 -12.53 -2.57 19.94
C GLU A 367 -12.05 -1.32 19.19
N GLN A 368 -12.47 -1.13 17.94
CA GLN A 368 -12.08 0.07 17.18
C GLN A 368 -12.70 1.35 17.77
N ARG A 369 -13.92 1.28 18.30
CA ARG A 369 -14.54 2.40 19.04
C ARG A 369 -13.77 2.71 20.32
N ALA A 370 -13.35 1.69 21.07
CA ALA A 370 -12.55 1.89 22.27
C ALA A 370 -11.24 2.64 21.96
N LYS A 371 -10.60 2.37 20.81
CA LYS A 371 -9.43 3.13 20.34
C LYS A 371 -9.72 4.59 20.01
N VAL A 372 -10.94 4.94 19.59
CA VAL A 372 -11.36 6.34 19.37
C VAL A 372 -11.58 7.07 20.70
N ASP A 373 -12.12 6.36 21.69
CA ASP A 373 -12.34 6.90 23.02
C ASP A 373 -11.02 7.06 23.79
N ASP A 374 -10.13 6.07 23.71
CA ASP A 374 -8.79 6.06 24.28
C ASP A 374 -7.72 5.77 23.21
N ALA A 375 -7.03 6.83 22.77
CA ALA A 375 -6.00 6.75 21.74
C ALA A 375 -4.76 5.95 22.17
N GLU A 376 -4.55 5.69 23.46
CA GLU A 376 -3.46 4.84 23.97
C GLU A 376 -3.66 3.35 23.68
N LEU A 377 -4.88 2.94 23.30
CA LEU A 377 -5.20 1.59 22.83
C LEU A 377 -4.86 1.34 21.36
N THR A 378 -4.55 2.40 20.59
CA THR A 378 -4.06 2.24 19.22
C THR A 378 -2.66 1.60 19.22
N PRO A 379 -2.25 0.88 18.15
CA PRO A 379 -0.92 0.28 18.10
C PRO A 379 0.22 1.30 18.25
N SER A 380 0.05 2.50 17.68
CA SER A 380 1.00 3.61 17.81
C SER A 380 1.07 4.18 19.23
N GLY A 381 -0.07 4.37 19.91
CA GLY A 381 -0.11 4.78 21.32
C GLY A 381 0.57 3.74 22.22
N ARG A 382 0.20 2.47 22.05
CA ARG A 382 0.84 1.34 22.73
C ARG A 382 2.35 1.30 22.51
N MET A 383 2.82 1.51 21.27
CA MET A 383 4.23 1.47 20.93
C MET A 383 5.03 2.54 21.67
N LEU A 384 4.60 3.80 21.62
CA LEU A 384 5.30 4.87 22.33
C LEU A 384 5.27 4.71 23.84
N ARG A 385 4.17 4.17 24.39
CA ARG A 385 4.08 3.86 25.83
C ARG A 385 5.07 2.77 26.23
N GLU A 386 5.09 1.64 25.50
CA GLU A 386 6.03 0.54 25.78
C GLU A 386 7.49 0.99 25.66
N MET A 387 7.82 1.79 24.63
CA MET A 387 9.16 2.36 24.47
C MET A 387 9.55 3.22 25.68
N ARG A 388 8.65 4.09 26.16
CA ARG A 388 8.90 4.94 27.34
C ARG A 388 9.05 4.13 28.63
N GLU A 389 8.16 3.18 28.88
CA GLU A 389 8.15 2.37 30.10
C GLU A 389 9.39 1.48 30.21
N ARG A 390 9.93 1.02 29.07
CA ARG A 390 11.11 0.16 29.02
C ARG A 390 12.43 0.91 28.82
N GLY A 391 12.39 2.21 28.51
CA GLY A 391 13.57 2.98 28.13
C GLY A 391 14.21 2.46 26.84
N GLU A 392 13.39 1.99 25.89
CA GLU A 392 13.83 1.45 24.60
C GLU A 392 13.73 2.52 23.51
N GLY A 393 14.80 2.69 22.74
CA GLY A 393 14.73 3.37 21.44
C GLY A 393 13.98 2.53 20.41
N PHE A 394 13.75 3.08 19.22
CA PHE A 394 12.98 2.40 18.18
C PHE A 394 13.67 1.11 17.71
N TYR A 395 15.01 1.10 17.65
CA TYR A 395 15.77 -0.10 17.29
C TYR A 395 15.53 -1.24 18.29
N GLU A 396 15.73 -0.96 19.58
CA GLU A 396 15.62 -1.95 20.65
C GLU A 396 14.22 -2.53 20.70
N PHE A 397 13.20 -1.67 20.61
CA PHE A 397 11.80 -2.07 20.55
C PHE A 397 11.52 -3.00 19.36
N ALA A 398 11.88 -2.58 18.15
CA ALA A 398 11.58 -3.33 16.94
C ALA A 398 12.39 -4.64 16.86
N HIS A 399 13.65 -4.63 17.27
CA HIS A 399 14.48 -5.84 17.36
C HIS A 399 13.91 -6.83 18.39
N ARG A 400 13.45 -6.35 19.56
CA ARG A 400 12.81 -7.20 20.56
C ARG A 400 11.57 -7.89 19.98
N LEU A 401 10.66 -7.15 19.35
CA LEU A 401 9.47 -7.74 18.73
C LEU A 401 9.82 -8.69 17.58
N SER A 402 10.78 -8.35 16.71
CA SER A 402 11.30 -9.26 15.69
C SER A 402 11.81 -10.58 16.28
N ARG A 403 12.53 -10.53 17.40
CA ARG A 403 13.02 -11.73 18.08
C ARG A 403 11.90 -12.53 18.75
N GLU A 404 10.89 -11.87 19.31
CA GLU A 404 9.70 -12.53 19.84
C GLU A 404 8.92 -13.26 18.74
N GLN A 405 8.72 -12.62 17.59
CA GLN A 405 8.08 -13.22 16.42
C GLN A 405 8.91 -14.35 15.81
N TRP A 406 10.23 -14.23 15.80
CA TRP A 406 11.14 -15.32 15.41
C TRP A 406 10.94 -16.55 16.33
N ARG A 407 10.94 -16.36 17.65
CA ARG A 407 10.71 -17.45 18.63
C ARG A 407 9.32 -18.06 18.53
N PHE A 408 8.30 -17.27 18.20
CA PHE A 408 6.97 -17.76 17.93
C PHE A 408 7.01 -18.82 16.82
N PHE A 409 7.74 -18.51 15.76
CA PHE A 409 7.92 -19.34 14.60
C PHE A 409 8.85 -20.54 14.85
N GLU A 410 9.89 -20.45 15.68
CA GLU A 410 10.71 -21.61 16.08
C GLU A 410 9.89 -22.78 16.67
N ARG A 411 8.74 -22.50 17.27
CA ARG A 411 7.88 -23.51 17.93
C ARG A 411 6.78 -24.06 17.02
N GLU A 412 6.67 -23.54 15.81
CA GLU A 412 5.61 -23.86 14.88
C GLU A 412 6.11 -24.84 13.81
N GLU A 413 5.38 -25.94 13.66
CA GLU A 413 5.63 -26.93 12.61
C GLU A 413 4.91 -26.52 11.32
N LEU A 414 5.61 -26.69 10.19
CA LEU A 414 5.01 -26.51 8.88
C LEU A 414 4.36 -27.82 8.44
N ASP A 415 3.12 -27.76 7.96
CA ASP A 415 2.45 -28.91 7.34
C ASP A 415 3.32 -29.46 6.20
N GLU A 416 3.64 -30.76 6.25
CA GLU A 416 4.54 -31.40 5.28
C GLU A 416 3.97 -31.40 3.86
N GLY A 417 2.64 -31.41 3.70
CA GLY A 417 2.00 -31.23 2.40
C GLY A 417 2.26 -29.85 1.83
N PHE A 418 2.07 -28.82 2.64
CA PHE A 418 2.34 -27.43 2.28
C PHE A 418 3.84 -27.18 2.01
N ARG A 419 4.74 -27.79 2.79
CA ARG A 419 6.18 -27.73 2.55
C ARG A 419 6.53 -28.31 1.17
N ARG A 420 6.06 -29.53 0.86
CA ARG A 420 6.31 -30.17 -0.45
C ARG A 420 5.79 -29.32 -1.60
N GLU A 421 4.63 -28.70 -1.44
CA GLU A 421 4.06 -27.82 -2.45
C GLU A 421 4.93 -26.56 -2.68
N LEU A 422 5.41 -25.92 -1.61
CA LEU A 422 6.30 -24.77 -1.73
C LEU A 422 7.67 -25.13 -2.29
N ASP A 423 8.23 -26.29 -1.94
CA ASP A 423 9.47 -26.79 -2.55
C ASP A 423 9.29 -27.04 -4.05
N ARG A 424 8.17 -27.62 -4.47
CA ARG A 424 7.81 -27.79 -5.89
C ARG A 424 7.71 -26.44 -6.60
N LEU A 425 6.96 -25.48 -6.03
CA LEU A 425 6.79 -24.14 -6.60
C LEU A 425 8.13 -23.38 -6.69
N ALA A 426 9.00 -23.52 -5.70
CA ALA A 426 10.34 -22.94 -5.72
C ALA A 426 11.15 -23.51 -6.90
N GLY A 427 11.18 -24.83 -7.08
CA GLY A 427 11.83 -25.49 -8.22
C GLY A 427 11.28 -25.02 -9.57
N GLU A 428 9.95 -25.03 -9.72
CA GLU A 428 9.28 -24.59 -10.96
C GLU A 428 9.54 -23.12 -11.29
N SER A 429 9.68 -22.27 -10.28
CA SER A 429 10.00 -20.86 -10.46
C SER A 429 11.40 -20.66 -11.07
N LEU A 430 12.38 -21.45 -10.62
CA LEU A 430 13.75 -21.42 -11.14
C LEU A 430 13.82 -21.95 -12.57
N GLU A 431 13.13 -23.05 -12.86
CA GLU A 431 13.04 -23.56 -14.24
C GLU A 431 12.37 -22.55 -15.17
N ARG A 432 11.32 -21.85 -14.70
CA ARG A 432 10.65 -20.82 -15.48
C ARG A 432 11.59 -19.64 -15.74
N GLN A 433 12.38 -19.23 -14.76
CA GLN A 433 13.39 -18.20 -14.95
C GLN A 433 14.43 -18.65 -15.99
N GLN A 434 14.95 -19.87 -15.88
CA GLN A 434 15.92 -20.41 -16.85
C GLN A 434 15.35 -20.48 -18.27
N ARG A 435 14.08 -20.86 -18.43
CA ARG A 435 13.41 -20.85 -19.74
C ARG A 435 13.36 -19.45 -20.33
N LEU A 436 12.96 -18.45 -19.54
CA LEU A 436 12.93 -17.06 -19.99
C LEU A 436 14.32 -16.52 -20.35
N GLU A 437 15.37 -16.94 -19.62
CA GLU A 437 16.75 -16.55 -19.91
C GLU A 437 17.36 -17.27 -21.13
N ALA A 438 16.85 -18.46 -21.46
CA ALA A 438 17.31 -19.26 -22.60
C ALA A 438 16.56 -18.93 -23.91
N GLU A 439 15.38 -18.30 -23.83
CA GLU A 439 14.69 -17.76 -24.99
C GLU A 439 15.61 -16.73 -25.68
N ASN A 440 15.78 -16.83 -27.01
CA ASN A 440 16.63 -15.90 -27.76
C ASN A 440 15.93 -14.54 -27.83
N GLU A 441 16.18 -13.72 -26.82
CA GLU A 441 15.55 -12.43 -26.66
C GLU A 441 16.18 -11.38 -27.58
N GLU A 442 15.33 -10.48 -28.09
CA GLU A 442 15.82 -9.26 -28.73
C GLU A 442 16.69 -8.44 -27.75
N PRO A 443 17.59 -7.57 -28.27
CA PRO A 443 18.36 -6.67 -27.42
C PRO A 443 17.43 -5.87 -26.48
N PHE A 444 17.83 -5.72 -25.22
CA PHE A 444 17.01 -5.07 -24.19
C PHE A 444 16.48 -3.68 -24.59
N ASP A 445 17.27 -2.90 -25.34
CA ASP A 445 16.85 -1.59 -25.85
C ASP A 445 15.60 -1.71 -26.76
N ARG A 446 15.56 -2.71 -27.66
CA ARG A 446 14.41 -2.99 -28.52
C ARG A 446 13.21 -3.53 -27.75
N PHE A 447 13.47 -4.37 -26.74
CA PHE A 447 12.43 -4.85 -25.83
C PHE A 447 11.71 -3.69 -25.13
N LEU A 448 12.46 -2.71 -24.61
CA LEU A 448 11.88 -1.53 -23.96
C LEU A 448 11.08 -0.67 -24.94
N GLU A 449 11.61 -0.40 -26.14
CA GLU A 449 10.87 0.33 -27.19
C GLU A 449 9.50 -0.33 -27.46
N ARG A 450 9.49 -1.65 -27.65
CA ARG A 450 8.26 -2.42 -27.89
C ARG A 450 7.32 -2.42 -26.68
N TYR A 451 7.85 -2.57 -25.48
CA TYR A 451 7.07 -2.55 -24.24
C TYR A 451 6.32 -1.23 -24.09
N PHE A 452 7.00 -0.10 -24.26
CA PHE A 452 6.40 1.22 -24.15
C PHE A 452 5.48 1.56 -25.33
N ALA A 453 5.76 1.06 -26.54
CA ALA A 453 4.84 1.19 -27.67
C ALA A 453 3.50 0.44 -27.46
N GLY A 454 3.46 -0.57 -26.59
CA GLY A 454 2.25 -1.33 -26.25
C GLY A 454 1.38 -0.71 -25.16
N GLN A 455 1.77 0.44 -24.61
CA GLN A 455 1.01 1.18 -23.61
C GLN A 455 -0.28 1.78 -24.20
N VAL A 456 -1.23 2.07 -23.31
CA VAL A 456 -2.45 2.80 -23.68
C VAL A 456 -2.05 4.17 -24.21
N GLU A 457 -2.64 4.60 -25.33
CA GLU A 457 -2.45 5.98 -25.84
C GLU A 457 -2.84 6.98 -24.74
N GLY A 458 -1.86 7.76 -24.27
CA GLY A 458 -2.07 8.89 -23.36
C GLY A 458 -2.30 10.20 -24.10
N CYS A 459 -2.31 11.30 -23.34
CA CYS A 459 -2.66 12.66 -23.73
C CYS A 459 -2.20 13.02 -25.17
N ARG A 460 -3.17 13.39 -26.02
CA ARG A 460 -2.88 14.11 -27.28
C ARG A 460 -2.48 15.54 -26.91
N ASN A 461 -1.66 16.20 -27.74
CA ASN A 461 -1.03 17.50 -27.46
C ASN A 461 -1.98 18.65 -27.02
N ASP A 462 -3.31 18.48 -27.07
CA ASP A 462 -4.31 19.48 -26.64
C ASP A 462 -4.80 19.30 -25.17
N ASP A 463 -4.45 18.22 -24.47
CA ASP A 463 -4.93 17.95 -23.10
C ASP A 463 -3.97 18.42 -21.98
N SER A 464 -3.09 19.38 -22.28
CA SER A 464 -2.23 19.98 -21.24
C SER A 464 -3.11 20.74 -20.23
N PRO A 465 -3.11 20.38 -18.93
CA PRO A 465 -3.77 21.22 -17.94
C PRO A 465 -3.05 22.58 -17.92
N ALA A 466 -3.83 23.66 -17.99
CA ALA A 466 -3.30 25.00 -17.77
C ALA A 466 -2.48 25.00 -16.46
N PRO A 467 -1.29 25.63 -16.45
CA PRO A 467 -0.44 25.64 -15.27
C PRO A 467 -1.24 26.18 -14.09
N ALA A 468 -1.21 25.46 -12.97
CA ALA A 468 -1.78 25.92 -11.72
C ALA A 468 -1.21 27.32 -11.43
N SER A 469 -2.09 28.31 -11.40
CA SER A 469 -1.73 29.65 -10.99
C SER A 469 -1.42 29.64 -9.49
N SER A 470 -0.31 30.30 -9.16
CA SER A 470 0.37 30.43 -7.87
C SER A 470 -0.49 30.51 -6.62
#